data_AF-A0A6J7VKK8-F1
#
_entry.id   AF-A0A6J7VKK8-F1
#
_cell.length_a   1.000
_cell.length_b   1.000
_cell.length_c   1.000
_cell.angle_alpha   90.00
_cell.angle_beta   90.00
_cell.angle_gamma   90.00
#
_symmetry.space_group_name_H-M   'P 1'
#
loop_
_entity.id
_entity.type
_entity.pdbx_description
1 polymer ?
#
loop_
_entity_poly.entity_id
_entity_poly.type
_entity_poly.pdbx_seq_one_letter_code
_entity_poly.pdbx_strand_id
1 'polypeptide(L)' 'MAGQIIQFENYGIVMAQGSSLTEPINQALLHLREDGTYERLKKSYFS' A
#
# COMPACT_ATOMS: atom_id res chain seq x y z
N MET A 1 -26.82 0.68 -13.17
CA MET A 1 -25.73 1.65 -13.45
C MET A 1 -24.84 1.66 -12.23
N ALA A 2 -23.59 1.21 -12.32
CA ALA A 2 -22.65 1.30 -11.20
C ALA A 2 -22.14 2.75 -11.08
N GLY A 3 -22.11 3.30 -9.87
CA GLY A 3 -21.67 4.68 -9.60
C GLY A 3 -20.20 4.92 -9.91
N GLN A 4 -19.82 6.18 -10.11
CA GLN A 4 -18.43 6.55 -10.38
C GLN A 4 -17.51 6.06 -9.25
N ILE A 5 -16.37 5.47 -9.62
CA ILE A 5 -15.31 5.11 -8.67
C ILE A 5 -14.74 6.42 -8.15
N ILE A 6 -15.17 6.85 -6.97
CA ILE A 6 -14.67 8.06 -6.31
C ILE A 6 -14.15 7.66 -4.94
N GLN A 7 -12.91 7.15 -4.87
CA GLN A 7 -11.93 7.57 -3.87
C GLN A 7 -10.57 6.94 -4.17
N PHE A 8 -9.55 7.78 -4.40
CA PHE A 8 -8.16 7.35 -4.23
C PHE A 8 -7.92 7.18 -2.72
N GLU A 9 -8.05 5.96 -2.23
CA GLU A 9 -7.79 5.66 -0.83
C GLU A 9 -6.28 5.50 -0.63
N ASN A 10 -5.64 6.59 -0.20
CA ASN A 10 -4.23 6.57 0.22
C ASN A 10 -4.12 5.89 1.59
N TYR A 11 -4.08 4.56 1.58
CA TYR A 11 -3.86 3.76 2.79
C TYR A 11 -2.41 3.85 3.27
N GLY A 12 -2.24 3.79 4.59
CA GLY A 12 -0.93 3.76 5.26
C GLY A 12 -0.93 2.84 6.47
N ILE A 13 0.26 2.44 6.90
CA ILE A 13 0.46 1.62 8.10
C ILE A 13 0.88 2.54 9.25
N VAL A 14 0.05 2.63 10.29
CA VAL A 14 0.30 3.52 11.44
C VAL A 14 1.31 2.90 12.39
N MET A 15 2.27 3.71 12.82
CA MET A 15 3.29 3.35 13.80
C MET A 15 3.19 4.26 15.04
N ALA A 16 3.72 3.81 16.17
CA ALA A 16 3.92 4.68 17.33
C ALA A 16 4.84 5.85 16.95
N GLN A 17 4.59 7.02 17.56
CA GLN A 17 5.38 8.22 17.29
C GLN A 17 6.86 7.98 17.63
N GLY A 18 7.76 8.34 16.70
CA GLY A 18 9.21 8.14 16.86
C GLY A 18 9.69 6.71 16.62
N SER A 19 8.83 5.81 16.11
CA SER A 19 9.23 4.44 15.81
C SER A 19 10.36 4.40 14.76
N SER A 20 11.45 3.73 15.12
CA SER A 20 12.57 3.44 14.20
C SER A 20 12.18 2.54 13.03
N LEU A 21 10.99 1.92 13.07
CA LEU A 21 10.48 1.06 12.01
C LEU A 21 9.79 1.83 10.87
N THR A 22 9.49 3.11 11.07
CA THR A 22 8.77 3.93 10.08
C THR A 22 9.50 3.94 8.73
N GLU A 23 10.79 4.25 8.75
CA GLU A 23 11.60 4.32 7.53
C GLU A 23 11.83 2.95 6.87
N PRO A 24 12.25 1.89 7.61
CA PRO A 24 12.34 0.54 7.05
C PRO A 24 11.05 0.05 6.37
N ILE A 25 9.89 0.32 6.98
CA ILE A 25 8.59 -0.08 6.42
C ILE A 25 8.30 0.68 5.13
N ASN A 26 8.55 2.00 5.10
CA ASN A 26 8.37 2.79 3.88
C ASN A 26 9.26 2.29 2.73
N GLN A 27 10.52 1.98 3.01
CA GLN A 27 11.44 1.41 2.01
C GLN A 27 10.97 0.04 1.52
N ALA A 28 10.50 -0.83 2.41
CA ALA A 28 9.94 -2.12 2.02
C ALA A 28 8.69 -1.95 1.13
N LEU A 29 7.79 -1.04 1.49
CA LEU A 29 6.61 -0.73 0.67
C LEU A 29 6.98 -0.16 -0.70
N LEU A 30 8.06 0.63 -0.79
CA LEU A 30 8.58 1.12 -2.07
C LEU A 30 9.11 -0.03 -2.93
N HIS A 31 9.95 -0.89 -2.37
CA HIS A 31 10.48 -2.06 -3.07
C HIS A 31 9.38 -3.00 -3.59
N LEU A 32 8.34 -3.25 -2.79
CA LEU A 32 7.20 -4.08 -3.21
C LEU A 32 6.43 -3.48 -4.39
N ARG A 33 6.47 -2.15 -4.57
CA ARG A 33 5.86 -1.49 -5.73
C ARG A 33 6.76 -1.58 -6.95
N GLU A 34 8.06 -1.41 -6.77
CA GLU A 34 9.07 -1.46 -7.84
C GLU A 34 9.19 -2.87 -8.44
N ASP A 35 9.17 -3.92 -7.61
CA ASP A 35 9.29 -5.32 -8.06
C ASP A 35 7.95 -5.94 -8.52
N GLY A 36 6.88 -5.14 -8.50
CA GLY A 36 5.53 -5.55 -8.88
C GLY A 36 4.85 -6.54 -7.92
N THR A 37 5.43 -6.83 -6.76
CA THR A 37 4.82 -7.70 -5.73
C THR A 37 3.48 -7.12 -5.26
N TYR A 38 3.42 -5.81 -5.07
CA TYR A 38 2.19 -5.11 -4.67
C TYR A 38 1.05 -5.35 -5.68
N GLU A 39 1.34 -5.26 -6.98
CA GLU A 39 0.35 -5.47 -8.03
C GLU A 39 -0.12 -6.93 -8.09
N ARG A 40 0.80 -7.90 -7.89
CA ARG A 40 0.45 -9.32 -7.79
C ARG A 40 -0.47 -9.60 -6.59
N LEU A 41 -0.17 -9.01 -5.43
CA LEU A 41 -1.02 -9.12 -4.24
C LEU A 41 -2.39 -8.51 -4.49
N LYS A 42 -2.45 -7.27 -4.98
CA LYS A 42 -3.72 -6.59 -5.29
C LYS A 42 -4.60 -7.43 -6.22
N LYS A 43 -4.03 -8.00 -7.29
CA LYS A 43 -4.74 -8.88 -8.22
C LYS A 43 -5.24 -10.17 -7.56
N SER A 44 -4.52 -10.72 -6.58
CA SER A 44 -4.91 -11.98 -5.94
C SER A 44 -6.11 -11.84 -4.99
N TYR A 45 -6.32 -10.66 -4.40
CA TYR A 45 -7.34 -10.46 -3.35
C TYR A 45 -8.51 -9.58 -3.79
N PHE A 46 -8.36 -8.80 -4.85
CA PHE A 46 -9.36 -7.80 -5.28
C PHE A 46 -9.73 -7.90 -6.77
N SER A 47 -9.40 -9.01 -7.45
CA SER A 47 -9.86 -9.30 -8.82
C SER A 47 -10.92 -10.39 -8.86
#